data_AF-A0A416TNK8-F1
#
_entry.id   AF-A0A416TNK8-F1
#
_cell.length_a   1.000
_cell.length_b   1.000
_cell.length_c   1.000
_cell.angle_alpha   90.00
_cell.angle_beta   90.00
_cell.angle_gamma   90.00
#
_symmetry.space_group_name_H-M   'P 1'
#
loop_
_entity.id
_entity.type
_entity.pdbx_description
1 polymer ?
#
loop_
_entity_poly.entity_id
_entity_poly.type
_entity_poly.pdbx_seq_one_letter_code
_entity_poly.pdbx_strand_id
1 'polypeptide(L)'
;MITKYLIVFLISMVPLIELRGAIPYAVAFHIPTLPAYLIAVIGNMLPVPIIFLFARKVLVWGCDKKYIGKFFTWCLEKGEKGGEKLKAKAGRGLPLALLLFVGIPLPGTGAWTGTLAASILDMDFKTSVLAVMGGVLLASVIMLLASSGVFGAIGALLT
;
A
#
# COMPACT_ATOMS: atom_id res chain seq x y z
N MET A 1 1.82 -1.20 25.47
CA MET A 1 1.39 -2.15 24.41
C MET A 1 0.54 -1.46 23.34
N ILE A 2 -0.55 -0.79 23.69
CA ILE A 2 -1.45 -0.09 22.75
C ILE A 2 -0.71 0.92 21.85
N THR A 3 0.21 1.70 22.41
CA THR A 3 1.01 2.70 21.66
C THR A 3 1.79 2.10 20.50
N LYS A 4 2.34 0.89 20.66
CA LYS A 4 3.11 0.22 19.60
C LYS A 4 2.21 -0.21 18.43
N TYR A 5 1.02 -0.72 18.73
CA TYR A 5 0.02 -1.06 17.71
C TYR A 5 -0.54 0.18 17.01
N LEU A 6 -0.72 1.29 17.73
CA LEU A 6 -1.12 2.56 17.13
C LEU A 6 -0.05 3.09 16.16
N ILE A 7 1.23 2.94 16.49
CA ILE A 7 2.32 3.31 15.58
C ILE A 7 2.27 2.43 14.31
N VAL A 8 2.11 1.12 14.43
CA VAL A 8 1.95 0.20 13.28
C VAL A 8 0.75 0.62 12.42
N PHE A 9 -0.37 0.96 13.05
CA PHE A 9 -1.57 1.45 12.38
C PHE A 9 -1.30 2.73 11.58
N LEU A 10 -0.71 3.75 12.21
CA LEU A 10 -0.40 5.02 11.57
C LEU A 10 0.64 4.84 10.44
N ILE A 11 1.68 4.03 10.65
CA ILE A 11 2.66 3.71 9.60
C ILE A 11 1.97 3.06 8.40
N SER A 12 1.04 2.13 8.63
CA SER A 12 0.33 1.43 7.56
C SER A 12 -0.60 2.34 6.74
N MET A 13 -1.03 3.46 7.32
CA MET A 13 -1.81 4.49 6.67
C MET A 13 -0.98 5.45 5.84
N VAL A 14 0.30 5.63 6.14
CA VAL A 14 1.13 6.62 5.44
C VAL A 14 1.49 6.10 4.04
N PRO A 15 1.26 6.90 2.97
CA PRO A 15 1.69 6.54 1.62
C PRO A 15 3.20 6.27 1.59
N LEU A 16 3.66 5.45 0.63
CA LEU A 16 5.05 4.95 0.48
C LEU A 16 5.47 3.87 1.48
N ILE A 17 5.14 4.03 2.76
CA ILE A 17 5.58 3.09 3.80
C ILE A 17 4.61 1.93 3.90
N GLU A 18 3.32 2.24 4.05
CA GLU A 18 2.22 1.27 4.04
C GLU A 18 2.50 0.03 4.92
N LEU A 19 1.90 -1.10 4.54
CA LEU A 19 2.18 -2.43 5.08
C LEU A 19 3.65 -2.87 4.93
N ARG A 20 4.38 -2.32 3.96
CA ARG A 20 5.77 -2.69 3.67
C ARG A 20 6.73 -2.21 4.76
N GLY A 21 6.44 -1.09 5.42
CA GLY A 21 7.19 -0.67 6.61
C GLY A 21 6.54 -1.08 7.93
N ALA A 22 5.21 -1.19 7.96
CA ALA A 22 4.48 -1.56 9.18
C ALA A 22 4.83 -2.98 9.67
N ILE A 23 4.94 -3.97 8.78
CA ILE A 23 5.29 -5.34 9.14
C ILE A 23 6.75 -5.48 9.63
N PRO A 24 7.77 -5.01 8.89
CA PRO A 24 9.15 -5.07 9.38
C PRO A 24 9.34 -4.32 10.70
N TYR A 25 8.66 -3.17 10.88
CA TYR A 25 8.66 -2.46 12.16
C TYR A 25 8.08 -3.34 13.27
N ALA A 26 6.94 -3.99 13.05
CA ALA A 26 6.36 -4.88 14.05
C ALA A 26 7.29 -6.04 14.44
N VAL A 27 7.96 -6.65 13.45
CA VAL A 27 8.92 -7.74 13.69
C VAL A 27 10.16 -7.23 14.45
N ALA A 28 10.73 -6.11 14.03
CA ALA A 28 11.93 -5.54 14.65
C ALA A 28 11.72 -5.11 16.11
N PHE A 29 10.52 -4.66 16.46
CA PHE A 29 10.17 -4.23 17.82
C PHE A 29 9.53 -5.34 18.67
N HIS A 30 9.64 -6.60 18.21
CA HIS A 30 9.08 -7.80 18.84
C HIS A 30 7.60 -7.66 19.22
N ILE A 31 6.84 -6.95 18.39
CA ILE A 31 5.39 -6.83 18.55
C ILE A 31 4.79 -8.16 18.09
N PRO A 32 3.81 -8.74 18.82
CA PRO A 32 3.10 -9.92 18.36
C PRO A 32 2.60 -9.73 16.92
N THR A 33 3.08 -10.59 16.02
CA THR A 33 3.01 -10.41 14.56
C THR A 33 1.59 -10.52 14.03
N LEU A 34 0.79 -11.45 14.55
CA LEU A 34 -0.60 -11.65 14.11
C LEU A 34 -1.50 -10.42 14.37
N PRO A 35 -1.58 -9.84 15.59
CA PRO A 35 -2.36 -8.63 15.80
C PRO A 35 -1.76 -7.41 15.09
N ALA A 36 -0.44 -7.30 14.97
CA ALA A 36 0.19 -6.21 14.21
C ALA A 36 -0.15 -6.28 12.72
N TYR A 37 -0.17 -7.49 12.15
CA TYR A 37 -0.59 -7.77 10.78
C TYR A 37 -2.05 -7.34 10.54
N LEU A 38 -2.98 -7.74 11.43
CA LEU A 38 -4.40 -7.39 11.29
C LEU A 38 -4.59 -5.88 11.35
N ILE A 39 -3.92 -5.22 12.28
CA ILE A 39 -3.98 -3.77 12.45
C ILE A 39 -3.36 -3.04 11.24
N ALA A 40 -2.26 -3.54 10.69
CA ALA A 40 -1.64 -2.97 9.50
C ALA A 40 -2.53 -3.14 8.25
N VAL A 41 -3.19 -4.27 8.09
CA VAL A 41 -4.15 -4.50 6.99
C VAL A 41 -5.35 -3.56 7.12
N ILE A 42 -5.94 -3.44 8.31
CA ILE A 42 -7.08 -2.54 8.56
C ILE A 42 -6.66 -1.08 8.32
N GLY A 43 -5.52 -0.67 8.88
CA GLY A 43 -5.00 0.68 8.73
C GLY A 43 -4.70 1.02 7.28
N ASN A 44 -4.18 0.08 6.50
CA ASN A 44 -3.90 0.29 5.09
C ASN A 44 -5.17 0.32 4.22
N MET A 45 -6.21 -0.45 4.56
CA MET A 45 -7.47 -0.47 3.83
C MET A 45 -8.37 0.73 4.15
N LEU A 46 -8.23 1.38 5.32
CA LEU A 46 -9.04 2.56 5.66
C LEU A 46 -8.92 3.73 4.67
N PRO A 47 -7.71 4.15 4.24
CA PRO A 47 -7.58 5.23 3.26
C PRO A 47 -7.99 4.82 1.83
N VAL A 48 -8.03 3.52 1.49
CA VAL A 48 -8.30 3.03 0.13
C VAL A 48 -9.65 3.52 -0.43
N PRO A 49 -10.81 3.34 0.25
CA PRO A 49 -12.08 3.87 -0.25
C PRO A 49 -12.07 5.39 -0.45
N ILE A 50 -11.43 6.13 0.47
CA ILE A 50 -11.35 7.59 0.44
C ILE A 50 -10.51 8.03 -0.75
N ILE A 51 -9.35 7.41 -0.96
CA ILE A 51 -8.47 7.68 -2.08
C ILE A 51 -9.20 7.36 -3.39
N PHE A 52 -9.87 6.22 -3.49
CA PHE A 52 -10.54 5.87 -4.74
C PHE A 52 -11.57 6.93 -5.17
N LEU A 53 -12.39 7.39 -4.24
CA LEU A 53 -13.50 8.30 -4.51
C LEU A 53 -13.06 9.76 -4.63
N PHE A 54 -12.07 10.18 -3.84
CA PHE A 54 -11.71 11.60 -3.70
C PHE A 54 -10.30 11.93 -4.19
N ALA A 55 -9.39 10.96 -4.33
CA ALA A 55 -7.99 11.28 -4.60
C ALA A 55 -7.80 12.03 -5.90
N ARG A 56 -8.50 11.72 -6.99
CA ARG A 56 -8.33 12.50 -8.22
C ARG A 56 -8.67 13.98 -8.02
N LYS A 57 -9.81 14.28 -7.38
CA LYS A 57 -10.26 15.66 -7.11
C LYS A 57 -9.35 16.38 -6.11
N VAL A 58 -8.99 15.70 -5.02
CA VAL A 58 -8.13 16.25 -3.97
C VAL A 58 -6.69 16.41 -4.47
N LEU A 59 -6.22 15.49 -5.31
CA LEU A 59 -4.87 15.53 -5.84
C LEU A 59 -4.67 16.66 -6.84
N VAL A 60 -5.59 16.78 -7.81
CA VAL A 60 -5.60 17.88 -8.78
C VAL A 60 -5.72 19.23 -8.09
N TRP A 61 -6.61 19.36 -7.10
CA TRP A 61 -6.73 20.60 -6.31
C TRP A 61 -5.46 20.94 -5.52
N GLY A 62 -4.76 19.92 -5.02
CA GLY A 62 -3.58 20.08 -4.20
C GLY A 62 -2.32 20.48 -4.98
N CYS A 63 -2.25 20.15 -6.28
CA CYS A 63 -1.11 20.47 -7.14
C CYS A 63 -0.77 21.97 -7.17
N ASP A 64 -1.77 22.85 -7.14
CA ASP A 64 -1.59 24.31 -7.26
C ASP A 64 -1.21 25.01 -5.94
N LYS A 65 -0.97 24.26 -4.86
CA LYS A 65 -0.69 24.82 -3.54
C LYS A 65 0.81 25.02 -3.29
N LYS A 66 1.20 26.20 -2.80
CA LYS A 66 2.60 26.62 -2.60
C LYS A 66 3.48 25.66 -1.76
N TYR A 67 2.92 25.04 -0.70
CA TYR A 67 3.68 24.19 0.22
C TYR A 67 3.53 22.69 -0.05
N ILE A 68 2.33 22.27 -0.47
CA ILE A 68 1.99 20.85 -0.63
C ILE A 68 2.00 20.41 -2.10
N GLY A 69 1.94 21.34 -3.06
CA GLY A 69 1.81 21.06 -4.49
C GLY A 69 2.77 20.01 -5.03
N LYS A 70 4.06 20.08 -4.66
CA LYS A 70 5.05 19.08 -5.08
C LYS A 70 4.72 17.64 -4.67
N PHE A 71 4.19 17.46 -3.46
CA PHE A 71 3.79 16.14 -2.97
C PHE A 71 2.55 15.64 -3.72
N PHE A 72 1.58 16.53 -3.95
CA PHE A 72 0.35 16.23 -4.65
C PHE A 72 0.59 15.89 -6.13
N THR A 73 1.43 16.66 -6.83
CA THR A 73 1.88 16.37 -8.20
C THR A 73 2.64 15.05 -8.26
N TRP A 74 3.56 14.82 -7.32
CA TRP A 74 4.31 13.56 -7.25
C TRP A 74 3.39 12.35 -7.04
N CYS A 75 2.37 12.46 -6.18
CA CYS A 75 1.36 11.41 -5.99
C CYS A 75 0.59 11.14 -7.29
N LEU A 76 0.18 12.21 -7.98
CA LEU A 76 -0.56 12.13 -9.24
C LEU A 76 0.28 11.46 -10.34
N GLU A 77 1.53 11.88 -10.53
CA GLU A 77 2.48 11.24 -11.45
C GLU A 77 2.74 9.77 -11.11
N LYS A 78 2.82 9.43 -9.83
CA LYS A 78 2.97 8.03 -9.39
C LYS A 78 1.73 7.21 -9.72
N GLY A 79 0.55 7.79 -9.54
CA GLY A 79 -0.73 7.20 -9.95
C GLY A 79 -0.79 6.94 -11.43
N GLU A 80 -0.41 7.93 -12.25
CA GLU A 80 -0.38 7.82 -13.72
C GLU A 80 0.60 6.74 -14.18
N LYS A 81 1.84 6.75 -13.68
CA LYS A 81 2.83 5.68 -13.96
C LYS A 81 2.34 4.31 -13.51
N GLY A 82 1.61 4.25 -12.39
CA GLY A 82 0.94 3.04 -11.93
C GLY A 82 -0.14 2.58 -12.90
N GLY A 83 -0.97 3.51 -13.36
CA GLY A 83 -2.03 3.30 -14.34
C GLY A 83 -1.49 2.83 -15.69
N GLU A 84 -0.39 3.41 -16.18
CA GLU A 84 0.29 2.96 -17.40
C GLU A 84 0.80 1.53 -17.26
N LYS A 85 1.43 1.18 -16.13
CA LYS A 85 1.88 -0.19 -15.85
C LYS A 85 0.72 -1.17 -15.78
N LEU A 86 -0.40 -0.76 -15.20
CA LEU A 86 -1.63 -1.56 -15.18
C LEU A 86 -2.18 -1.74 -16.58
N LYS A 87 -2.32 -0.65 -17.35
CA LYS A 87 -2.81 -0.65 -18.73
C LYS A 87 -1.94 -1.52 -19.65
N ALA A 88 -0.62 -1.46 -19.51
CA ALA A 88 0.32 -2.31 -20.24
C ALA A 88 0.14 -3.81 -19.92
N LYS A 89 -0.29 -4.14 -18.70
CA LYS A 89 -0.60 -5.51 -18.27
C LYS A 89 -2.08 -5.89 -18.45
N ALA A 90 -2.94 -4.93 -18.75
CA ALA A 90 -4.38 -5.06 -18.74
C ALA A 90 -4.93 -5.14 -20.16
N GLY A 91 -4.98 -6.36 -20.68
CA GLY A 91 -6.08 -6.76 -21.55
C GLY A 91 -7.36 -6.94 -20.73
N ARG A 92 -7.99 -8.12 -20.81
CA ARG A 92 -9.21 -8.47 -20.05
C ARG A 92 -9.00 -8.67 -18.53
N GLY A 93 -7.78 -8.51 -18.03
CA GLY A 93 -7.38 -8.87 -16.66
C GLY A 93 -7.10 -7.67 -15.75
N LEU A 94 -7.68 -6.49 -16.00
CA LEU A 94 -7.37 -5.26 -15.26
C LEU A 94 -7.45 -5.40 -13.71
N PRO A 95 -8.46 -6.08 -13.13
CA PRO A 95 -8.52 -6.33 -11.69
C PRO A 95 -7.39 -7.24 -11.18
N LEU A 96 -7.02 -8.25 -11.96
CA LEU A 96 -5.91 -9.15 -11.62
C LEU A 96 -4.57 -8.43 -11.72
N ALA A 97 -4.39 -7.58 -12.74
CA ALA A 97 -3.22 -6.73 -12.87
C ALA A 97 -3.09 -5.78 -11.67
N LEU A 98 -4.20 -5.20 -11.20
CA LEU A 98 -4.25 -4.35 -10.01
C LEU A 98 -3.90 -5.12 -8.74
N LEU A 99 -4.48 -6.32 -8.56
CA LEU A 99 -4.15 -7.20 -7.44
C LEU A 99 -2.66 -7.54 -7.41
N LEU A 100 -2.08 -7.96 -8.54
CA LEU A 100 -0.66 -8.29 -8.63
C LEU A 100 0.23 -7.07 -8.47
N PHE A 101 -0.19 -5.91 -8.98
CA PHE A 101 0.54 -4.65 -8.80
C PHE A 101 0.63 -4.29 -7.32
N VAL A 102 -0.48 -4.36 -6.59
CA VAL A 102 -0.51 -4.08 -5.15
C VAL A 102 0.18 -5.19 -4.35
N GLY A 103 0.03 -6.45 -4.78
CA GLY A 103 0.45 -7.64 -4.04
C GLY A 103 1.92 -7.98 -4.14
N ILE A 104 2.60 -7.62 -5.22
CA ILE A 104 4.06 -7.75 -5.29
C ILE A 104 4.67 -6.52 -4.61
N PRO A 105 5.39 -6.69 -3.49
CA PRO A 105 5.94 -5.58 -2.71
C PRO A 105 7.17 -4.98 -3.40
N LEU A 106 6.96 -4.22 -4.48
CA LEU A 106 8.00 -3.48 -5.19
C LEU A 106 8.02 -2.01 -4.76
N PRO A 107 9.17 -1.33 -4.83
CA PRO A 107 9.24 0.09 -4.53
C PRO A 107 8.34 0.89 -5.49
N GLY A 108 7.40 1.64 -4.91
CA GLY A 108 6.42 2.44 -5.67
C GLY A 108 5.17 1.68 -6.10
N THR A 109 5.00 0.40 -5.74
CA THR A 109 3.73 -0.31 -5.83
C THR A 109 3.09 -0.40 -4.44
N GLY A 110 1.78 -0.24 -4.38
CA GLY A 110 1.09 0.05 -3.12
C GLY A 110 -0.41 -0.04 -3.23
N ALA A 111 -1.07 -0.09 -2.08
CA ALA A 111 -2.51 0.08 -2.03
C ALA A 111 -2.86 1.51 -2.47
N TRP A 112 -2.12 2.51 -2.00
CA TRP A 112 -2.29 3.91 -2.38
C TRP A 112 -2.08 4.15 -3.87
N THR A 113 -0.95 3.71 -4.42
CA THR A 113 -0.66 3.90 -5.85
C THR A 113 -1.55 3.03 -6.74
N GLY A 114 -1.93 1.83 -6.29
CA GLY A 114 -2.86 0.94 -6.98
C GLY A 114 -4.28 1.53 -7.01
N THR A 115 -4.79 2.01 -5.89
CA THR A 115 -6.11 2.66 -5.81
C THR A 115 -6.15 3.94 -6.61
N LEU A 116 -5.09 4.74 -6.60
CA LEU A 116 -5.00 5.94 -7.43
C LEU A 116 -4.96 5.59 -8.91
N ALA A 117 -4.18 4.58 -9.31
CA ALA A 117 -4.15 4.09 -10.68
C ALA A 117 -5.51 3.54 -11.13
N ALA A 118 -6.23 2.81 -10.25
CA ALA A 118 -7.57 2.31 -10.52
C ALA A 118 -8.61 3.44 -10.71
N SER A 119 -8.49 4.50 -9.91
CA SER A 119 -9.30 5.73 -10.03
C SER A 119 -9.01 6.48 -11.34
N ILE A 120 -7.74 6.53 -11.78
CA ILE A 120 -7.34 7.15 -13.06
C ILE A 120 -7.83 6.34 -14.27
N LEU A 121 -7.87 5.00 -14.14
CA LEU A 121 -8.34 4.10 -15.19
C LEU A 121 -9.87 3.92 -15.20
N ASP A 122 -10.62 4.72 -14.43
CA ASP A 122 -12.08 4.67 -14.30
C ASP A 122 -12.62 3.24 -14.07
N MET A 123 -11.89 2.45 -13.26
CA MET A 123 -12.35 1.13 -12.84
C MET A 123 -13.59 1.24 -11.95
N ASP A 124 -14.38 0.18 -11.80
CA ASP A 124 -15.49 0.20 -10.86
C ASP A 124 -14.97 0.12 -9.40
N PHE A 125 -15.63 0.85 -8.50
CA PHE A 125 -15.21 0.97 -7.09
C PHE A 125 -15.10 -0.39 -6.40
N LYS A 126 -16.08 -1.26 -6.59
CA LYS A 126 -16.15 -2.55 -5.89
C LYS A 126 -15.00 -3.47 -6.32
N THR A 127 -14.79 -3.62 -7.62
CA THR A 127 -13.71 -4.45 -8.17
C THR A 127 -12.35 -3.88 -7.81
N SER A 128 -12.19 -2.56 -7.81
CA SER A 128 -10.94 -1.91 -7.41
C SER A 128 -10.59 -2.14 -5.95
N VAL A 129 -11.56 -1.95 -5.04
CA VAL A 129 -11.36 -2.20 -3.60
C VAL A 129 -11.09 -3.68 -3.34
N LEU A 130 -11.81 -4.59 -3.99
CA LEU A 130 -11.58 -6.03 -3.85
C LEU A 130 -10.21 -6.46 -4.38
N ALA A 131 -9.80 -5.95 -5.54
CA ALA A 131 -8.48 -6.23 -6.11
C ALA A 131 -7.35 -5.68 -5.23
N VAL A 132 -7.49 -4.46 -4.71
CA VAL A 132 -6.53 -3.85 -3.79
C VAL A 132 -6.48 -4.62 -2.47
N MET A 133 -7.62 -5.03 -1.92
CA MET A 133 -7.67 -5.86 -0.71
C MET A 133 -6.97 -7.21 -0.93
N GLY A 134 -7.23 -7.88 -2.05
CA GLY A 134 -6.55 -9.12 -2.40
C GLY A 134 -5.04 -8.92 -2.55
N GLY A 135 -4.62 -7.80 -3.14
CA GLY A 135 -3.21 -7.44 -3.26
C GLY A 135 -2.58 -7.16 -1.90
N VAL A 136 -3.26 -6.41 -1.03
CA VAL A 136 -2.82 -6.12 0.34
C VAL A 136 -2.59 -7.40 1.14
N LEU A 137 -3.52 -8.36 1.06
CA LEU A 137 -3.39 -9.66 1.71
C LEU A 137 -2.25 -10.50 1.14
N LEU A 138 -2.00 -10.42 -0.18
CA LEU A 138 -0.87 -11.10 -0.79
C LEU A 138 0.46 -10.47 -0.34
N ALA A 139 0.56 -9.14 -0.39
CA ALA A 139 1.75 -8.40 0.03
C ALA A 139 2.06 -8.61 1.51
N SER A 140 1.04 -8.66 2.36
CA SER A 140 1.21 -8.82 3.80
C SER A 140 1.79 -10.19 4.16
N VAL A 141 1.36 -11.27 3.48
CA VAL A 141 1.95 -12.62 3.64
C VAL A 141 3.41 -12.62 3.17
N ILE A 142 3.70 -12.07 1.99
CA ILE A 142 5.06 -12.00 1.45
C ILE A 142 5.98 -11.22 2.41
N MET A 143 5.54 -10.06 2.88
CA MET A 143 6.31 -9.23 3.80
C MET A 143 6.53 -9.88 5.16
N LEU A 144 5.56 -10.65 5.67
CA LEU A 144 5.71 -11.39 6.92
C LEU A 144 6.75 -12.50 6.80
N LEU A 145 6.71 -13.27 5.71
CA LEU A 145 7.68 -14.33 5.43
C LEU A 145 9.08 -13.74 5.19
N ALA A 146 9.18 -12.68 4.40
CA ALA A 146 10.44 -12.00 4.12
C ALA A 146 11.05 -11.41 5.39
N SER A 147 10.25 -10.75 6.23
CA SER A 147 10.73 -10.18 7.50
C SER A 147 11.17 -11.30 8.44
N SER A 148 10.34 -12.32 8.66
CA SER A 148 10.67 -13.44 9.55
C SER A 148 11.94 -14.19 9.09
N GLY A 149 12.10 -14.40 7.77
CA GLY A 149 13.27 -15.05 7.20
C GLY A 149 14.54 -14.21 7.31
N VAL A 150 14.47 -12.91 7.00
CA VAL A 150 15.62 -11.99 7.09
C VAL A 150 16.04 -11.79 8.55
N PHE A 151 15.11 -11.51 9.45
CA PHE A 151 15.43 -11.33 10.88
C PHE A 151 15.87 -12.66 11.53
N GLY A 152 15.34 -13.80 11.10
CA GLY A 152 15.82 -15.12 11.53
C GLY A 152 17.24 -15.42 11.07
N ALA A 153 17.57 -15.13 9.81
CA ALA A 153 18.91 -15.32 9.26
C ALA A 153 19.93 -14.38 9.90
N ILE A 154 19.57 -13.11 10.13
CA ILE A 154 20.42 -12.14 10.83
C ILE A 154 20.65 -12.59 12.28
N GLY A 155 19.61 -13.07 12.96
CA GLY A 155 19.74 -13.60 14.33
C GLY A 155 20.71 -14.78 14.40
N ALA A 156 20.61 -15.73 13.46
CA ALA A 156 21.51 -16.88 13.38
C ALA A 156 22.96 -16.54 13.01
N LEU A 157 23.18 -15.40 12.33
CA LEU A 157 24.52 -14.90 11.99
C LEU A 157 25.20 -14.14 13.13
N LEU A 158 24.42 -13.63 14.10
CA LEU A 158 24.90 -12.82 15.22
C LEU A 158 25.06 -13.61 16.53
N THR A 159 24.65 -14.89 16.55
CA THR A 159 24.88 -15.88 17.62
C THR A 159 25.96 -16.86 17.24
#